data_AF-A0A5C7ZP48-F1
#
_entry.id   AF-A0A5C7ZP48-F1
#
_cell.length_a   1.000
_cell.length_b   1.000
_cell.length_c   1.000
_cell.angle_alpha   90.00
_cell.angle_beta   90.00
_cell.angle_gamma   90.00
#
_symmetry.space_group_name_H-M   'P 1'
#
loop_
_entity.id
_entity.type
_entity.pdbx_description
1 polymer ?
#
loop_
_entity_poly.entity_id
_entity_poly.type
_entity_poly.pdbx_seq_one_letter_code
_entity_poly.pdbx_strand_id
1 'polypeptide(L)' 'TPESLRALGLVKGRGLVKVLGDGDLDKAFQVKADAFSSSAKKKIEAAGGKVEVIAHKTWVRTN' A
#
# COMPACT_ATOMS: atom_id res chain seq x y z
N THR A 1 -3.68 -1.01 8.32
CA THR A 1 -4.45 -1.76 7.29
C THR A 1 -5.41 -0.80 6.60
N PRO A 2 -5.96 -1.11 5.41
CA PRO A 2 -6.88 -0.21 4.71
C PRO A 2 -8.19 0.05 5.48
N GLU A 3 -8.55 -0.81 6.44
CA GLU A 3 -9.67 -0.58 7.36
C GLU A 3 -9.37 0.53 8.37
N SER A 4 -8.18 0.55 8.97
CA SER A 4 -7.79 1.63 9.88
C SER A 4 -7.76 2.99 9.18
N LEU A 5 -7.29 3.03 7.91
CA LEU A 5 -7.27 4.26 7.12
C LEU A 5 -8.69 4.76 6.80
N ARG A 6 -9.64 3.84 6.61
CA ARG A 6 -11.07 4.18 6.42
C ARG A 6 -11.70 4.69 7.72
N ALA A 7 -11.41 4.05 8.85
CA ALA A 7 -11.91 4.48 10.16
C ALA A 7 -11.44 5.90 10.52
N LEU A 8 -10.23 6.27 10.11
CA LEU A 8 -9.67 7.62 10.28
C LEU A 8 -10.16 8.62 9.22
N GLY A 9 -11.03 8.21 8.29
CA GLY A 9 -11.55 9.08 7.23
C GLY A 9 -10.54 9.48 6.16
N LEU A 10 -9.33 8.88 6.16
CA LEU A 10 -8.23 9.22 5.24
C LEU A 10 -8.45 8.66 3.83
N VAL A 11 -9.24 7.59 3.70
CA VAL A 11 -9.57 6.97 2.41
C VAL A 11 -11.08 6.86 2.30
N LYS A 12 -11.65 7.47 1.26
CA LYS A 12 -13.10 7.38 0.95
C LYS A 12 -13.39 6.19 0.04
N GLY A 13 -14.42 5.43 0.40
CA GLY A 13 -14.95 4.33 -0.41
C GLY A 13 -14.39 2.94 -0.05
N ARG A 14 -14.86 1.92 -0.77
CA ARG A 14 -14.42 0.52 -0.66
C ARG A 14 -13.48 0.12 -1.81
N GLY A 15 -12.91 1.10 -2.51
CA GLY A 15 -12.02 0.88 -3.64
C GLY A 15 -10.65 0.36 -3.23
N LEU A 16 -9.87 -0.07 -4.21
CA LEU A 16 -8.49 -0.54 -4.03
C LEU A 16 -7.60 0.60 -3.56
N VAL A 17 -6.78 0.35 -2.53
CA VAL A 17 -5.84 1.31 -1.98
C VAL A 17 -4.44 1.07 -2.54
N LYS A 18 -3.93 2.05 -3.28
CA LYS A 18 -2.55 2.04 -3.78
C LYS A 18 -1.68 3.00 -2.96
N VAL A 19 -0.58 2.49 -2.43
CA VAL A 19 0.42 3.29 -1.71
C VAL A 19 1.40 3.89 -2.71
N LEU A 20 1.59 5.21 -2.62
CA LEU A 20 2.53 5.99 -3.40
C LEU A 20 3.71 6.42 -2.52
N GLY A 21 4.84 6.70 -3.15
CA GLY A 21 6.11 6.98 -2.46
C GLY A 21 6.42 8.47 -2.42
N ASP A 22 5.43 9.30 -2.12
CA ASP A 22 5.61 10.74 -1.97
C ASP A 22 5.94 11.07 -0.51
N GLY A 23 6.96 11.89 -0.27
CA GLY A 23 7.52 12.16 1.06
C GLY A 23 8.57 11.15 1.54
N ASP A 24 9.17 11.44 2.70
CA ASP A 24 10.22 10.65 3.33
C ASP A 24 9.70 9.88 4.54
N LEU A 25 10.19 8.65 4.71
CA LEU A 25 9.81 7.76 5.80
C LEU A 25 10.97 7.66 6.78
N ASP A 26 10.84 8.36 7.91
CA ASP A 26 11.87 8.36 8.97
C ASP A 26 11.74 7.17 9.94
N LYS A 27 10.59 6.48 9.91
CA LYS A 27 10.26 5.38 10.82
C LYS A 27 9.84 4.14 10.06
N ALA A 28 10.26 2.98 10.57
CA ALA A 28 9.84 1.69 10.08
C ALA A 28 8.35 1.44 10.38
N PHE A 29 7.55 1.26 9.32
CA PHE A 29 6.14 0.92 9.45
C PHE A 29 5.80 -0.38 8.72
N GLN A 30 4.80 -1.09 9.25
CA GLN A 30 4.16 -2.22 8.57
C GLN A 30 2.92 -1.71 7.82
N VAL A 31 3.00 -1.67 6.49
CA VAL A 31 1.91 -1.16 5.65
C VAL A 31 1.27 -2.31 4.88
N LYS A 32 -0.04 -2.49 5.06
CA LYS A 32 -0.86 -3.42 4.27
C LYS A 32 -1.76 -2.64 3.32
N ALA A 33 -1.73 -2.93 2.03
CA ALA A 33 -2.57 -2.28 1.01
C ALA A 33 -2.73 -3.15 -0.24
N ASP A 34 -3.66 -2.78 -1.14
CA ASP A 34 -3.96 -3.53 -2.36
C ASP A 34 -2.81 -3.44 -3.38
N ALA A 35 -2.16 -2.28 -3.49
CA ALA A 35 -1.06 -2.08 -4.42
C ALA A 35 -0.01 -1.11 -3.86
N PHE A 36 1.23 -1.22 -4.36
CA PHE A 36 2.32 -0.32 -3.99
C PHE A 36 3.08 0.09 -5.25
N SER A 37 3.42 1.38 -5.37
CA SER A 37 4.29 1.86 -6.44
C SER A 37 5.73 1.41 -6.23
N SER A 38 6.52 1.35 -7.31
CA SER A 38 7.94 0.97 -7.26
C SER A 38 8.74 1.87 -6.33
N SER A 39 8.47 3.18 -6.35
CA SER A 39 9.12 4.15 -5.46
C SER A 39 8.69 3.98 -4.00
N ALA A 40 7.41 3.65 -3.75
CA ALA A 40 6.92 3.41 -2.39
C ALA A 40 7.58 2.19 -1.76
N LYS A 41 7.65 1.07 -2.48
CA LYS A 41 8.30 -0.16 -2.00
C LYS A 41 9.74 0.10 -1.58
N LYS A 42 10.53 0.70 -2.49
CA LYS A 42 11.93 1.04 -2.24
C LYS A 42 12.11 1.91 -1.00
N LYS A 43 11.27 2.95 -0.82
CA LYS A 43 11.34 3.83 0.35
C LYS A 43 10.97 3.11 1.64
N ILE A 44 9.93 2.27 1.62
CA ILE A 44 9.50 1.51 2.80
C ILE A 44 10.58 0.49 3.20
N GLU A 45 11.19 -0.19 2.24
CA GLU A 45 12.30 -1.13 2.48
C GLU A 45 13.56 -0.40 2.98
N ALA A 46 13.89 0.77 2.42
CA ALA A 46 15.00 1.61 2.86
C ALA A 46 14.80 2.15 4.29
N ALA A 47 13.57 2.45 4.67
CA ALA A 47 13.20 2.84 6.03
C ALA A 47 13.11 1.65 7.01
N GLY A 48 13.44 0.42 6.57
CA GLY A 48 13.36 -0.79 7.39
C GLY A 48 11.94 -1.28 7.69
N GLY A 49 10.95 -0.79 6.93
CA GLY A 49 9.55 -1.18 7.05
C GLY A 49 9.21 -2.48 6.31
N LYS A 50 7.95 -2.93 6.44
CA LYS A 50 7.43 -4.11 5.71
C LYS A 50 6.20 -3.76 4.90
N VAL A 51 6.13 -4.34 3.70
CA VAL A 51 5.06 -4.13 2.72
C VAL A 51 4.26 -5.42 2.57
N GLU A 52 2.96 -5.39 2.86
CA GLU A 52 2.05 -6.52 2.65
C GLU A 52 0.99 -6.17 1.60
N VAL A 53 1.02 -6.89 0.48
CA VAL A 53 0.08 -6.69 -0.62
C VAL A 53 -1.14 -7.59 -0.44
N ILE A 54 -2.32 -6.99 -0.39
CA ILE A 54 -3.58 -7.73 -0.34
C ILE A 54 -3.91 -8.14 -1.77
N ALA A 55 -3.57 -9.38 -2.12
CA ALA A 55 -3.81 -9.92 -3.45
C ALA A 55 -5.31 -10.03 -3.73
N HIS A 56 -5.81 -9.23 -4.66
CA HIS A 56 -7.14 -9.37 -5.23
C HIS A 56 -7.02 -10.24 -6.50
N LYS A 57 -7.99 -11.14 -6.69
CA LYS A 57 -8.01 -12.10 -7.79
C LYS A 57 -8.14 -11.36 -9.13
N THR A 58 -7.01 -11.11 -9.80
CA THR A 58 -7.01 -10.53 -11.15
C THR A 58 -7.22 -11.63 -12.17
N TRP A 59 -8.25 -11.51 -12.99
CA TRP A 59 -8.49 -12.41 -14.11
C TRP A 59 -7.49 -12.09 -15.23
N VAL A 60 -6.50 -12.96 -15.45
CA VAL A 60 -5.51 -12.79 -16.51
C VAL A 60 -6.11 -13.30 -17.82
N ARG A 61 -6.22 -12.44 -18.83
CA ARG A 61 -6.72 -12.79 -20.16
C ARG A 61 -5.50 -13.00 -21.05
N THR A 62 -5.12 -14.25 -21.25
CA THR A 62 -4.03 -14.64 -22.17
C THR A 62 -4.53 -14.53 -23.61
N ASN A 63 -3.70 -13.98 -24.50
CA ASN A 63 -3.92 -13.92 -25.95
C ASN A 63 -2.95 -14.86 -26.67
#